data_AF-A0A8J7PTN5-F1
#
_entry.id   AF-A0A8J7PTN5-F1
#
_cell.length_a   1.000
_cell.length_b   1.000
_cell.length_c   1.000
_cell.angle_alpha   90.00
_cell.angle_beta   90.00
_cell.angle_gamma   90.00
#
_symmetry.space_group_name_H-M   'P 1'
#
loop_
_entity.id
_entity.type
_entity.pdbx_description
1 polymer ?
#
loop_
_entity_poly.entity_id
_entity_poly.type
_entity_poly.pdbx_seq_one_letter_code
_entity_poly.pdbx_strand_id
1 'polypeptide(L)'
;MAELHSVEMLGFNLKLLGKKTRKNVLVSAGKITDKEKMFPALQKLSKLNVELFATPGTYRFLRQKGVENQEIHKIADRREPNIRTFLAENRLDLIINVLTGDNDYDESSDSKLIRSLAIENGIPLITDVDVAIESIEQLIKRDVEGFYRYKTGDSKRPWDMREEFLRLVRQYGGFASYHAHYDKAYLISLENLEASMIDMQKKWTLYRHLKENYTREDLVERITRGVQNMVDQGATHCRTLIDADSTIRTLGVEAALEVKKKFKSQIHFEIGVQPLQGVLEDESREQFEKACSMADVVGGLPSKDRPTPEKHLDVIMRIAREQNKRLDVHVDQENNPYENETEMLARKTIEYGLEGRVSAVHAISVAAKPAIEQDRIIRLLKDAGVSVIVCPSAALSMKQLDMQGPLHNSIAPVPKLLDAGVPVYLGVDNVYDFFMPLVDGDLWFESRLLMEACRFYDLKRVAQLVCDKSGFGALSSR
;
A
#
# COMPACT_ATOMS: atom_id res chain seq x y z
N MET A 1 -7.49 -15.79 -1.55
CA MET A 1 -8.30 -15.57 -2.76
C MET A 1 -9.66 -15.05 -2.33
N ALA A 2 -9.81 -13.72 -2.21
CA ALA A 2 -11.13 -13.12 -2.13
C ALA A 2 -11.70 -13.20 -3.54
N GLU A 3 -12.79 -13.94 -3.71
CA GLU A 3 -13.49 -14.04 -4.98
C GLU A 3 -13.72 -12.62 -5.52
N LEU A 4 -13.26 -12.37 -6.75
CA LEU A 4 -13.81 -11.32 -7.56
C LEU A 4 -15.31 -11.58 -7.64
N HIS A 5 -16.09 -10.93 -6.78
CA HIS A 5 -17.49 -10.68 -7.08
C HIS A 5 -17.49 -10.07 -8.47
N SER A 6 -18.16 -10.70 -9.44
CA SER A 6 -18.19 -10.17 -10.80
C SER A 6 -18.59 -8.70 -10.73
N VAL A 7 -17.91 -7.85 -11.50
CA VAL A 7 -18.18 -6.41 -11.55
C VAL A 7 -19.68 -6.15 -11.78
N GLU A 8 -20.33 -7.06 -12.49
CA GLU A 8 -21.78 -7.13 -12.69
C GLU A 8 -22.57 -7.27 -11.38
N MET A 9 -22.21 -8.19 -10.49
CA MET A 9 -22.87 -8.34 -9.17
C MET A 9 -22.63 -7.13 -8.26
N LEU A 10 -21.44 -6.54 -8.28
CA LEU A 10 -21.16 -5.31 -7.54
C LEU A 10 -21.94 -4.11 -8.09
N GLY A 11 -21.94 -3.95 -9.41
CA GLY A 11 -22.73 -2.93 -10.11
C GLY A 11 -24.23 -3.10 -9.91
N PHE A 12 -24.71 -4.34 -9.86
CA PHE A 12 -26.09 -4.68 -9.56
C PHE A 12 -26.49 -4.29 -8.14
N ASN A 13 -25.68 -4.66 -7.14
CA ASN A 13 -25.92 -4.27 -5.75
C ASN A 13 -25.92 -2.74 -5.56
N LEU A 14 -25.00 -2.03 -6.24
CA LEU A 14 -24.98 -0.57 -6.30
C LEU A 14 -26.27 0.01 -6.86
N LYS A 15 -26.80 -0.58 -7.94
CA LYS A 15 -28.07 -0.16 -8.55
C LYS A 15 -29.26 -0.38 -7.60
N LEU A 16 -29.32 -1.52 -6.90
CA LEU A 16 -30.39 -1.84 -5.95
C LEU A 16 -30.44 -0.91 -4.74
N LEU A 17 -29.29 -0.37 -4.32
CA LEU A 17 -29.18 0.57 -3.19
C LEU A 17 -29.26 2.04 -3.62
N GLY A 18 -29.46 2.31 -4.92
CA GLY A 18 -29.62 3.65 -5.44
C GLY A 18 -30.82 4.37 -4.85
N LYS A 19 -30.62 5.61 -4.37
CA LYS A 19 -31.70 6.45 -3.80
C LYS A 19 -32.49 7.24 -4.83
N LYS A 20 -31.95 7.40 -6.05
CA LYS A 20 -32.54 8.28 -7.08
C LYS A 20 -33.70 7.63 -7.82
N THR A 21 -33.62 6.33 -8.08
CA THR A 21 -34.65 5.57 -8.79
C THR A 21 -35.00 4.34 -7.98
N ARG A 22 -36.30 4.13 -7.76
CA ARG A 22 -36.80 2.91 -7.13
C ARG A 22 -36.55 1.74 -8.08
N LYS A 23 -36.11 0.61 -7.53
CA LYS A 23 -35.77 -0.59 -8.30
C LYS A 23 -36.87 -1.61 -8.24
N ASN A 24 -37.20 -2.24 -9.36
CA ASN A 24 -38.35 -3.11 -9.46
C ASN A 24 -37.90 -4.57 -9.41
N VAL A 25 -38.33 -5.30 -8.38
CA VAL A 25 -37.95 -6.70 -8.16
C VAL A 25 -39.17 -7.58 -8.31
N LEU A 26 -39.14 -8.52 -9.24
CA LEU A 26 -40.18 -9.53 -9.40
C LEU A 26 -39.89 -10.74 -8.51
N VAL A 27 -40.87 -11.16 -7.71
CA VAL A 27 -40.83 -12.39 -6.92
C VAL A 27 -41.94 -13.33 -7.38
N SER A 28 -41.55 -14.50 -7.89
CA SER A 28 -42.46 -15.57 -8.27
C SER A 28 -42.02 -16.86 -7.59
N ALA A 29 -42.83 -17.34 -6.65
CA ALA A 29 -42.61 -18.58 -5.93
C ALA A 29 -43.84 -19.47 -6.00
N GLY A 30 -43.65 -20.75 -6.28
CA GLY A 30 -44.75 -21.73 -6.36
C GLY A 30 -45.18 -22.19 -4.97
N LYS A 31 -44.32 -22.97 -4.32
CA LYS A 31 -44.61 -23.63 -3.04
C LYS A 31 -44.69 -22.64 -1.89
N ILE A 32 -45.61 -22.91 -0.96
CA ILE A 32 -45.74 -22.13 0.27
C ILE A 32 -44.48 -22.21 1.14
N THR A 33 -43.82 -23.37 1.18
CA THR A 33 -42.57 -23.58 1.91
C THR A 33 -41.45 -22.66 1.44
N ASP A 34 -41.33 -22.45 0.13
CA ASP A 34 -40.31 -21.58 -0.46
C ASP A 34 -40.59 -20.11 -0.14
N LYS A 35 -41.88 -19.72 -0.17
CA LYS A 35 -42.35 -18.38 0.24
C LYS A 35 -42.04 -18.11 1.71
N GLU A 36 -42.31 -19.07 2.60
CA GLU A 36 -42.00 -18.95 4.03
C GLU A 36 -40.51 -18.85 4.29
N LYS A 37 -39.70 -19.65 3.60
CA LYS A 37 -38.24 -19.61 3.73
C LYS A 37 -37.64 -18.28 3.26
N MET A 38 -38.12 -17.71 2.15
CA MET A 38 -37.66 -16.41 1.64
C MET A 38 -38.21 -15.19 2.39
N PHE A 39 -39.31 -15.36 3.13
CA PHE A 39 -40.05 -14.23 3.74
C PHE A 39 -39.16 -13.29 4.57
N PRO A 40 -38.27 -13.75 5.48
CA PRO A 40 -37.43 -12.86 6.26
C PRO A 40 -36.52 -11.97 5.39
N ALA A 41 -35.95 -12.55 4.32
CA ALA A 41 -35.12 -11.81 3.38
C ALA A 41 -35.94 -10.78 2.59
N LEU A 42 -37.09 -11.19 2.05
CA LEU A 42 -38.00 -10.31 1.30
C LEU A 42 -38.54 -9.15 2.14
N GLN A 43 -38.81 -9.38 3.43
CA GLN A 43 -39.23 -8.34 4.36
C GLN A 43 -38.12 -7.31 4.63
N LYS A 44 -36.86 -7.74 4.68
CA LYS A 44 -35.73 -6.80 4.79
C LYS A 44 -35.53 -6.04 3.47
N LEU A 45 -35.65 -6.72 2.32
CA LEU A 45 -35.55 -6.12 0.99
C LEU A 45 -36.62 -5.05 0.75
N SER A 46 -37.86 -5.26 1.19
CA SER A 46 -38.95 -4.29 1.04
C SER A 46 -38.75 -2.99 1.82
N LYS A 47 -37.80 -2.97 2.77
CA LYS A 47 -37.41 -1.75 3.51
C LYS A 47 -36.35 -0.93 2.78
N LEU A 48 -35.77 -1.45 1.71
CA LEU A 48 -34.86 -0.71 0.83
C LEU A 48 -35.67 0.08 -0.21
N ASN A 49 -34.99 0.87 -1.05
CA ASN A 49 -35.62 1.64 -2.13
C ASN A 49 -36.02 0.75 -3.33
N VAL A 50 -36.77 -0.30 -3.04
CA VAL A 50 -37.20 -1.33 -3.97
C VAL A 50 -38.73 -1.37 -4.02
N GLU A 51 -39.28 -1.65 -5.18
CA GLU A 51 -40.67 -1.99 -5.40
C GLU A 51 -40.78 -3.47 -5.71
N LEU A 52 -41.53 -4.20 -4.89
CA LEU A 52 -41.75 -5.63 -5.09
C LEU A 52 -42.95 -5.83 -6.00
N PHE A 53 -42.75 -6.54 -7.11
CA PHE A 53 -43.80 -7.10 -7.96
C PHE A 53 -43.91 -8.59 -7.68
N ALA A 54 -45.11 -9.14 -7.64
CA ALA A 54 -45.31 -10.53 -7.29
C ALA A 54 -46.42 -11.20 -8.11
N THR A 55 -46.22 -12.46 -8.48
CA THR A 55 -47.27 -13.27 -9.14
C THR A 55 -48.46 -13.47 -8.18
N PRO A 56 -49.68 -13.75 -8.65
CA PRO A 56 -50.90 -13.71 -7.82
C PRO A 56 -50.84 -14.51 -6.51
N GLY A 57 -50.19 -15.68 -6.54
CA GLY A 57 -50.00 -16.52 -5.36
C GLY A 57 -48.90 -16.05 -4.40
N THR A 58 -47.90 -15.32 -4.91
CA THR A 58 -46.83 -14.70 -4.12
C THR A 58 -47.30 -13.36 -3.54
N TYR A 59 -48.04 -12.58 -4.34
CA TYR A 59 -48.67 -11.31 -3.98
C TYR A 59 -49.54 -11.45 -2.72
N ARG A 60 -50.50 -12.40 -2.76
CA ARG A 60 -51.39 -12.68 -1.64
C ARG A 60 -50.63 -13.04 -0.36
N PHE A 61 -49.59 -13.87 -0.48
CA PHE A 61 -48.75 -14.28 0.65
C PHE A 61 -48.03 -13.09 1.28
N LEU A 62 -47.33 -12.28 0.48
CA LEU A 62 -46.57 -11.13 0.98
C LEU A 62 -47.51 -10.08 1.60
N ARG A 63 -48.65 -9.82 0.95
CA ARG A 63 -49.65 -8.86 1.45
C ARG A 63 -50.26 -9.30 2.79
N GLN A 64 -50.57 -10.59 2.94
CA GLN A 64 -51.07 -11.14 4.20
C GLN A 64 -50.06 -11.02 5.34
N LYS A 65 -48.77 -11.09 5.04
CA LYS A 65 -47.67 -10.93 6.00
C LYS A 65 -47.23 -9.47 6.21
N GLY A 66 -47.95 -8.51 5.63
CA GLY A 66 -47.71 -7.07 5.82
C GLY A 66 -46.55 -6.49 5.00
N VAL A 67 -46.13 -7.15 3.92
CA VAL A 67 -45.12 -6.61 2.99
C VAL A 67 -45.82 -5.93 1.81
N GLU A 68 -45.54 -4.65 1.61
CA GLU A 68 -46.07 -3.88 0.48
C GLU A 68 -45.48 -4.41 -0.85
N ASN A 69 -46.35 -4.72 -1.81
CA ASN A 69 -45.98 -5.24 -3.12
C ASN A 69 -47.14 -5.04 -4.12
N GLN A 70 -46.83 -5.06 -5.41
CA GLN A 70 -47.80 -4.95 -6.50
C GLN A 70 -48.04 -6.32 -7.17
N GLU A 71 -49.29 -6.62 -7.49
CA GLU A 71 -49.63 -7.83 -8.24
C GLU A 71 -49.24 -7.66 -9.71
N ILE A 72 -48.62 -8.69 -10.30
CA ILE A 72 -48.34 -8.75 -11.72
C ILE A 72 -48.78 -10.11 -12.28
N HIS A 73 -49.52 -10.08 -13.38
CA HIS A 73 -50.09 -11.26 -14.00
C HIS A 73 -49.01 -12.10 -14.71
N LYS A 74 -49.16 -13.42 -14.66
CA LYS A 74 -48.29 -14.34 -15.40
C LYS A 74 -48.45 -14.14 -16.91
N ILE A 75 -47.48 -14.59 -17.70
CA ILE A 75 -47.41 -14.34 -19.15
C ILE A 75 -48.64 -14.93 -19.88
N ALA A 76 -49.13 -16.09 -19.45
CA ALA A 76 -50.32 -16.72 -20.04
C ALA A 76 -51.64 -15.94 -19.81
N ASP A 77 -51.73 -15.09 -18.79
CA ASP A 77 -52.99 -14.52 -18.28
C ASP A 77 -53.54 -13.36 -19.16
N ARG A 78 -52.79 -12.85 -20.14
CA ARG A 78 -53.15 -11.75 -21.09
C ARG A 78 -53.74 -10.46 -20.47
N ARG A 79 -53.86 -10.37 -19.14
CA ARG A 79 -54.28 -9.20 -18.37
C ARG A 79 -53.08 -8.36 -17.96
N GLU A 80 -53.28 -7.05 -17.93
CA GLU A 80 -52.30 -6.06 -17.45
C GLU A 80 -52.55 -5.69 -15.98
N PRO A 81 -51.51 -5.41 -15.17
CA PRO A 81 -50.08 -5.41 -15.52
C PRO A 81 -49.53 -6.83 -15.73
N ASN A 82 -48.79 -7.06 -16.82
CA ASN A 82 -48.26 -8.38 -17.20
C ASN A 82 -46.72 -8.46 -17.14
N ILE A 83 -46.17 -9.61 -16.72
CA ILE A 83 -44.71 -9.81 -16.68
C ILE A 83 -44.08 -9.59 -18.07
N ARG A 84 -44.72 -10.03 -19.15
CA ARG A 84 -44.20 -9.87 -20.51
C ARG A 84 -43.99 -8.40 -20.87
N THR A 85 -44.98 -7.56 -20.57
CA THR A 85 -44.95 -6.12 -20.85
C THR A 85 -43.87 -5.44 -20.02
N PHE A 86 -43.76 -5.80 -18.74
CA PHE A 86 -42.72 -5.26 -17.85
C PHE A 86 -41.30 -5.65 -18.28
N LEU A 87 -41.09 -6.87 -18.77
CA LEU A 87 -39.79 -7.29 -19.29
C LEU A 87 -39.44 -6.55 -20.59
N ALA A 88 -40.39 -6.46 -21.53
CA ALA A 88 -40.18 -5.77 -22.81
C ALA A 88 -39.90 -4.26 -22.64
N GLU A 89 -40.49 -3.63 -21.63
CA GLU A 89 -40.29 -2.22 -21.29
C GLU A 89 -39.06 -1.99 -20.38
N ASN A 90 -38.27 -3.02 -20.06
CA ASN A 90 -37.14 -2.97 -19.12
C ASN A 90 -37.52 -2.39 -17.75
N ARG A 91 -38.71 -2.75 -17.25
CA ARG A 91 -39.27 -2.27 -15.98
C ARG A 91 -38.96 -3.17 -14.80
N LEU A 92 -38.17 -4.23 -14.98
CA LEU A 92 -37.72 -5.12 -13.90
C LEU A 92 -36.20 -5.12 -13.83
N ASP A 93 -35.66 -4.93 -12.63
CA ASP A 93 -34.23 -4.90 -12.35
C ASP A 93 -33.71 -6.24 -11.82
N LEU A 94 -34.56 -7.06 -11.21
CA LEU A 94 -34.24 -8.41 -10.68
C LEU A 94 -35.46 -9.30 -10.74
N ILE A 95 -35.24 -10.58 -11.06
CA ILE A 95 -36.29 -11.60 -11.03
C ILE A 95 -35.86 -12.74 -10.11
N ILE A 96 -36.63 -12.98 -9.06
CA ILE A 96 -36.53 -14.16 -8.18
C ILE A 96 -37.65 -15.11 -8.62
N ASN A 97 -37.31 -16.09 -9.44
CA ASN A 97 -38.26 -17.07 -9.97
C ASN A 97 -37.93 -18.48 -9.46
N VAL A 98 -38.37 -18.77 -8.24
CA VAL A 98 -38.16 -20.04 -7.57
C VAL A 98 -39.36 -20.95 -7.80
N LEU A 99 -39.17 -21.89 -8.71
CA LEU A 99 -40.15 -22.94 -9.02
C LEU A 99 -39.41 -24.27 -9.03
N THR A 100 -39.83 -25.18 -8.15
CA THR A 100 -39.33 -26.56 -8.08
C THR A 100 -40.26 -27.45 -8.92
N GLY A 101 -39.66 -28.26 -9.79
CA GLY A 101 -40.27 -28.83 -10.99
C GLY A 101 -41.54 -29.71 -10.86
N ASP A 102 -42.24 -29.73 -12.00
CA ASP A 102 -42.83 -30.87 -12.71
C ASP A 102 -44.16 -31.51 -12.28
N ASN A 103 -45.09 -30.82 -11.62
CA ASN A 103 -46.44 -31.38 -11.44
C ASN A 103 -47.63 -30.54 -11.95
N ASP A 104 -47.40 -29.36 -12.55
CA ASP A 104 -48.45 -28.59 -13.23
C ASP A 104 -47.98 -28.14 -14.61
N TYR A 105 -48.64 -28.66 -15.66
CA TYR A 105 -48.29 -28.41 -17.07
C TYR A 105 -48.35 -26.91 -17.44
N ASP A 106 -49.22 -26.14 -16.77
CA ASP A 106 -49.38 -24.69 -16.96
C ASP A 106 -48.33 -23.83 -16.22
N GLU A 107 -47.80 -24.29 -15.07
CA GLU A 107 -46.77 -23.53 -14.34
C GLU A 107 -45.36 -23.75 -14.92
N SER A 108 -45.14 -24.90 -15.54
CA SER A 108 -43.89 -25.24 -16.22
C SER A 108 -43.63 -24.36 -17.46
N SER A 109 -44.68 -23.98 -18.20
CA SER A 109 -44.58 -23.18 -19.42
C SER A 109 -44.27 -21.72 -19.12
N ASP A 110 -45.05 -21.09 -18.22
CA ASP A 110 -44.86 -19.68 -17.85
C ASP A 110 -43.51 -19.43 -17.16
N SER A 111 -43.05 -20.35 -16.31
CA SER A 111 -41.73 -20.26 -15.70
C SER A 111 -40.60 -20.24 -16.73
N LYS A 112 -40.66 -21.14 -17.72
CA LYS A 112 -39.67 -21.21 -18.80
C LYS A 112 -39.67 -19.92 -19.61
N LEU A 113 -40.85 -19.36 -19.89
CA LEU A 113 -40.95 -18.07 -20.59
C LEU A 113 -40.38 -16.90 -19.78
N ILE A 114 -40.70 -16.81 -18.47
CA ILE A 114 -40.13 -15.77 -17.60
C ILE A 114 -38.61 -15.85 -17.58
N ARG A 115 -38.05 -17.06 -17.46
CA ARG A 115 -36.60 -17.28 -17.44
C ARG A 115 -35.96 -16.95 -18.80
N SER A 116 -36.58 -17.36 -19.92
CA SER A 116 -36.08 -17.04 -21.27
C SER A 116 -36.05 -15.54 -21.51
N LEU A 117 -37.17 -14.85 -21.26
CA LEU A 117 -37.28 -13.41 -21.46
C LEU A 117 -36.36 -12.63 -20.51
N ALA A 118 -36.15 -13.09 -19.28
CA ALA A 118 -35.18 -12.50 -18.37
C ALA A 118 -33.77 -12.53 -18.98
N ILE A 119 -33.36 -13.69 -19.51
CA ILE A 119 -32.05 -13.87 -20.15
C ILE A 119 -31.94 -13.03 -21.42
N GLU A 120 -32.95 -13.05 -22.28
CA GLU A 120 -33.00 -12.26 -23.53
C GLU A 120 -32.87 -10.76 -23.29
N ASN A 121 -33.47 -10.25 -22.21
CA ASN A 121 -33.42 -8.82 -21.85
C ASN A 121 -32.26 -8.48 -20.90
N GLY A 122 -31.38 -9.44 -20.57
CA GLY A 122 -30.23 -9.22 -19.69
C GLY A 122 -30.59 -8.89 -18.24
N ILE A 123 -31.76 -9.32 -17.76
CA ILE A 123 -32.23 -9.08 -16.41
C ILE A 123 -31.74 -10.19 -15.48
N PRO A 124 -31.04 -9.85 -14.37
CA PRO A 124 -30.58 -10.83 -13.39
C PRO A 124 -31.71 -11.75 -12.90
N LEU A 125 -31.44 -13.05 -12.90
CA LEU A 125 -32.41 -14.09 -12.61
C LEU A 125 -31.87 -15.02 -11.51
N ILE A 126 -32.59 -15.13 -10.40
CA ILE A 126 -32.32 -16.09 -9.33
C ILE A 126 -33.41 -17.15 -9.35
N THR A 127 -33.02 -18.42 -9.42
CA THR A 127 -33.96 -19.56 -9.52
C THR A 127 -33.95 -20.50 -8.32
N ASP A 128 -33.02 -20.27 -7.39
CA ASP A 128 -32.84 -21.07 -6.17
C ASP A 128 -33.18 -20.25 -4.92
N VAL A 129 -33.81 -20.89 -3.93
CA VAL A 129 -34.25 -20.23 -2.68
C VAL A 129 -33.07 -19.76 -1.85
N ASP A 130 -32.07 -20.62 -1.66
CA ASP A 130 -30.95 -20.33 -0.77
C ASP A 130 -30.05 -19.25 -1.38
N VAL A 131 -29.85 -19.29 -2.71
CA VAL A 131 -29.15 -18.22 -3.43
C VAL A 131 -29.88 -16.89 -3.31
N ALA A 132 -31.22 -16.87 -3.41
CA ALA A 132 -32.00 -15.65 -3.27
C ALA A 132 -31.86 -15.03 -1.87
N ILE A 133 -31.92 -15.86 -0.83
CA ILE A 133 -31.77 -15.43 0.56
C ILE A 133 -30.37 -14.85 0.78
N GLU A 134 -29.32 -15.60 0.47
CA GLU A 134 -27.93 -15.17 0.68
C GLU A 134 -27.62 -13.88 -0.10
N SER A 135 -28.11 -13.77 -1.34
CA SER A 135 -27.92 -12.56 -2.16
C SER A 135 -28.52 -11.32 -1.52
N ILE A 136 -29.75 -11.44 -0.99
CA ILE A 136 -30.43 -10.34 -0.29
C ILE A 136 -29.72 -10.00 1.03
N GLU A 137 -29.31 -11.01 1.80
CA GLU A 137 -28.66 -10.80 3.09
C GLU A 137 -27.29 -10.13 2.95
N GLN A 138 -26.49 -10.54 1.95
CA GLN A 138 -25.22 -9.88 1.63
C GLN A 138 -25.43 -8.43 1.18
N LEU A 139 -26.44 -8.16 0.36
CA LEU A 139 -26.78 -6.80 -0.08
C LEU A 139 -27.06 -5.89 1.13
N ILE A 140 -27.90 -6.36 2.05
CA ILE A 140 -28.29 -5.61 3.25
C ILE A 140 -27.09 -5.40 4.17
N LYS A 141 -26.31 -6.46 4.42
CA LYS A 141 -25.12 -6.39 5.26
C LYS A 141 -24.16 -5.30 4.76
N ARG A 142 -23.90 -5.27 3.45
CA ARG A 142 -23.03 -4.27 2.83
C ARG A 142 -23.60 -2.84 2.86
N ASP A 143 -24.92 -2.66 2.76
CA ASP A 143 -25.54 -1.34 2.97
C ASP A 143 -25.35 -0.86 4.42
N VAL A 144 -25.57 -1.74 5.40
CA VAL A 144 -25.38 -1.44 6.81
C VAL A 144 -23.93 -1.09 7.13
N GLU A 145 -22.97 -1.82 6.54
CA GLU A 145 -21.54 -1.54 6.61
C GLU A 145 -21.13 -0.26 5.86
N GLY A 146 -22.05 0.37 5.12
CA GLY A 146 -21.83 1.60 4.40
C GLY A 146 -20.98 1.45 3.13
N PHE A 147 -20.81 0.22 2.63
CA PHE A 147 -20.01 -0.09 1.43
C PHE A 147 -20.52 0.67 0.19
N TYR A 148 -21.83 0.89 0.11
CA TYR A 148 -22.50 1.52 -1.05
C TYR A 148 -23.00 2.94 -0.76
N ARG A 149 -22.77 3.46 0.45
CA ARG A 149 -23.18 4.82 0.80
C ARG A 149 -22.07 5.78 0.36
N TYR A 150 -22.44 6.81 -0.40
CA TYR A 150 -21.59 7.99 -0.49
C TYR A 150 -21.37 8.47 0.94
N LYS A 151 -20.16 8.31 1.46
CA LYS A 151 -19.72 9.04 2.66
C LYS A 151 -19.51 10.50 2.26
N THR A 152 -20.59 11.17 1.85
CA THR A 152 -20.70 12.60 2.12
C THR A 152 -20.68 12.65 3.64
N GLY A 153 -19.59 13.13 4.21
CA GLY A 153 -19.35 13.04 5.64
C GLY A 153 -20.56 13.36 6.50
N ASP A 154 -20.53 12.87 7.74
CA ASP A 154 -21.23 13.60 8.80
C ASP A 154 -20.84 15.08 8.63
N SER A 155 -21.80 16.00 8.57
CA SER A 155 -21.50 17.43 8.42
C SER A 155 -20.60 17.94 9.55
N LYS A 156 -20.51 17.19 10.66
CA LYS A 156 -19.59 17.43 11.79
C LYS A 156 -18.25 16.71 11.67
N ARG A 157 -18.12 15.65 10.86
CA ARG A 157 -16.90 14.86 10.63
C ARG A 157 -16.84 14.37 9.18
N PRO A 158 -16.31 15.18 8.25
CA PRO A 158 -16.08 14.72 6.89
C PRO A 158 -15.22 13.46 6.89
N TRP A 159 -15.57 12.48 6.04
CA TRP A 159 -14.72 11.31 5.87
C TRP A 159 -13.38 11.75 5.27
N ASP A 160 -12.30 11.52 6.01
CA ASP A 160 -10.92 11.82 5.59
C ASP A 160 -10.07 10.55 5.67
N MET A 161 -9.53 10.14 4.52
CA MET A 161 -8.65 8.98 4.41
C MET A 161 -7.35 9.16 5.19
N ARG A 162 -6.84 10.39 5.29
CA ARG A 162 -5.67 10.73 6.09
C ARG A 162 -5.93 10.46 7.57
N GLU A 163 -7.06 10.93 8.09
CA GLU A 163 -7.40 10.74 9.51
C GLU A 163 -7.53 9.26 9.88
N GLU A 164 -8.16 8.46 9.01
CA GLU A 164 -8.32 7.03 9.25
C GLU A 164 -6.97 6.29 9.22
N PHE A 165 -6.08 6.65 8.28
CA PHE A 165 -4.74 6.10 8.24
C PHE A 165 -3.93 6.49 9.50
N LEU A 166 -3.94 7.77 9.89
CA LEU A 166 -3.25 8.23 11.09
C LEU A 166 -3.82 7.59 12.37
N ARG A 167 -5.11 7.23 12.39
CA ARG A 167 -5.71 6.46 13.49
C ARG A 167 -5.13 5.06 13.56
N LEU A 168 -4.95 4.38 12.43
CA LEU A 168 -4.29 3.07 12.36
C LEU A 168 -2.82 3.17 12.82
N VAL A 169 -2.09 4.20 12.38
CA VAL A 169 -0.70 4.45 12.80
C VAL A 169 -0.61 4.59 14.32
N ARG A 170 -1.49 5.39 14.94
CA ARG A 170 -1.54 5.50 16.41
C ARG A 170 -1.87 4.17 17.08
N GLN A 171 -2.77 3.38 16.51
CA GLN A 171 -3.13 2.06 17.03
C GLN A 171 -1.96 1.06 16.96
N TYR A 172 -1.09 1.16 15.95
CA TYR A 172 0.13 0.37 15.82
C TYR A 172 1.34 0.98 16.55
N GLY A 173 1.14 2.04 17.33
CA GLY A 173 2.15 2.61 18.22
C GLY A 173 3.04 3.68 17.59
N GLY A 174 2.57 4.37 16.54
CA GLY A 174 3.27 5.49 15.91
C GLY A 174 4.25 5.08 14.81
N PHE A 175 4.62 6.04 13.96
CA PHE A 175 5.48 5.80 12.81
C PHE A 175 6.89 5.31 13.20
N ALA A 176 7.53 4.62 12.26
CA ALA A 176 8.93 4.21 12.27
C ALA A 176 9.56 4.56 10.92
N SER A 177 10.48 5.53 10.89
CA SER A 177 11.21 5.94 9.67
C SER A 177 12.61 5.35 9.64
N TYR A 178 12.89 4.47 8.69
CA TYR A 178 14.15 3.70 8.67
C TYR A 178 15.29 4.40 7.95
N HIS A 179 15.02 5.50 7.24
CA HIS A 179 16.04 6.07 6.38
C HIS A 179 15.84 7.57 6.15
N ALA A 180 16.89 8.33 6.44
CA ALA A 180 17.01 9.75 6.14
C ALA A 180 18.48 10.20 6.13
N HIS A 181 18.78 11.40 5.63
CA HIS A 181 20.11 12.04 5.75
C HIS A 181 20.01 13.41 6.44
N TYR A 182 19.94 13.42 7.78
CA TYR A 182 19.71 14.67 8.52
C TYR A 182 20.95 15.58 8.63
N ASP A 183 22.15 15.03 8.43
CA ASP A 183 23.41 15.79 8.36
C ASP A 183 23.51 16.71 7.14
N LYS A 184 22.71 16.47 6.11
CA LYS A 184 22.60 17.31 4.90
C LYS A 184 21.22 17.93 4.71
N ALA A 185 20.30 17.69 5.64
CA ALA A 185 18.96 18.25 5.58
C ALA A 185 18.95 19.78 5.74
N TYR A 186 17.98 20.46 5.17
CA TYR A 186 17.80 21.92 5.27
C TYR A 186 19.00 22.74 4.76
N LEU A 187 19.74 22.21 3.77
CA LEU A 187 20.78 22.96 3.06
C LEU A 187 20.22 23.84 1.95
N ILE A 188 18.98 23.59 1.51
CA ILE A 188 18.35 24.36 0.44
C ILE A 188 17.71 25.66 0.98
N SER A 189 17.79 26.72 0.19
CA SER A 189 17.13 28.01 0.38
C SER A 189 16.63 28.52 -0.97
N LEU A 190 15.83 29.60 -0.97
CA LEU A 190 15.38 30.19 -2.23
C LEU A 190 16.54 30.72 -3.08
N GLU A 191 17.59 31.22 -2.43
CA GLU A 191 18.77 31.79 -3.07
C GLU A 191 19.63 30.72 -3.76
N ASN A 192 19.65 29.49 -3.23
CA ASN A 192 20.45 28.40 -3.78
C ASN A 192 19.62 27.33 -4.50
N LEU A 193 18.29 27.50 -4.58
CA LEU A 193 17.38 26.54 -5.21
C LEU A 193 17.75 26.26 -6.68
N GLU A 194 18.21 27.27 -7.41
CA GLU A 194 18.65 27.10 -8.81
C GLU A 194 19.80 26.09 -8.93
N ALA A 195 20.70 26.04 -7.93
CA ALA A 195 21.79 25.06 -7.91
C ALA A 195 21.29 23.61 -7.70
N SER A 196 20.02 23.40 -7.33
CA SER A 196 19.40 22.06 -7.33
C SER A 196 18.97 21.58 -8.73
N MET A 197 19.03 22.42 -9.76
CA MET A 197 18.67 22.03 -11.14
C MET A 197 19.88 21.68 -12.03
N ILE A 198 21.10 21.77 -11.48
CA ILE A 198 22.33 21.47 -12.22
C ILE A 198 22.60 19.95 -12.29
N ASP A 199 23.51 19.56 -13.18
CA ASP A 199 23.93 18.16 -13.35
C ASP A 199 24.40 17.50 -12.04
N MET A 200 24.09 16.22 -11.87
CA MET A 200 24.36 15.46 -10.65
C MET A 200 25.84 15.48 -10.25
N GLN A 201 26.79 15.42 -11.19
CA GLN A 201 28.22 15.51 -10.87
C GLN A 201 28.58 16.88 -10.28
N LYS A 202 27.99 17.95 -10.81
CA LYS A 202 28.20 19.31 -10.28
C LYS A 202 27.59 19.47 -8.90
N LYS A 203 26.43 18.87 -8.63
CA LYS A 203 25.83 18.83 -7.29
C LYS A 203 26.77 18.16 -6.28
N TRP A 204 27.38 17.03 -6.65
CA TRP A 204 28.35 16.35 -5.78
C TRP A 204 29.56 17.23 -5.46
N THR A 205 30.08 17.99 -6.43
CA THR A 205 31.18 18.93 -6.19
C THR A 205 30.75 20.08 -5.27
N LEU A 206 29.59 20.69 -5.51
CA LEU A 206 29.06 21.75 -4.64
C LEU A 206 28.86 21.24 -3.21
N TYR A 207 28.30 20.04 -3.07
CA TYR A 207 28.09 19.40 -1.79
C TYR A 207 29.42 19.16 -1.05
N ARG A 208 30.48 18.73 -1.75
CA ARG A 208 31.82 18.58 -1.16
C ARG A 208 32.32 19.90 -0.57
N HIS A 209 32.19 21.01 -1.29
CA HIS A 209 32.59 22.33 -0.77
C HIS A 209 31.76 22.80 0.42
N LEU A 210 30.47 22.45 0.47
CA LEU A 210 29.66 22.72 1.65
C LEU A 210 30.14 21.90 2.86
N LYS A 211 30.45 20.61 2.65
CA LYS A 211 30.99 19.74 3.71
C LYS A 211 32.29 20.26 4.31
N GLU A 212 33.18 20.82 3.49
CA GLU A 212 34.44 21.43 3.94
C GLU A 212 34.21 22.57 4.95
N ASN A 213 33.04 23.20 4.94
CA ASN A 213 32.66 24.30 5.81
C ASN A 213 31.73 23.88 6.97
N TYR A 214 31.50 22.59 7.18
CA TYR A 214 30.61 22.13 8.25
C TYR A 214 31.17 22.47 9.62
N THR A 215 30.35 23.15 10.42
CA THR A 215 30.57 23.31 11.85
C THR A 215 29.77 22.27 12.63
N ARG A 216 30.17 22.01 13.88
CA ARG A 216 29.42 21.13 14.78
C ARG A 216 28.03 21.69 15.02
N GLU A 217 27.93 22.99 15.25
CA GLU A 217 26.70 23.72 15.55
C GLU A 217 25.68 23.58 14.42
N ASP A 218 26.11 23.76 13.17
CA ASP A 218 25.23 23.62 12.00
C ASP A 218 24.72 22.19 11.82
N LEU A 219 25.57 21.19 12.10
CA LEU A 219 25.18 19.77 12.05
C LEU A 219 24.17 19.44 13.15
N VAL A 220 24.43 19.86 14.39
CA VAL A 220 23.52 19.63 15.53
C VAL A 220 22.15 20.27 15.27
N GLU A 221 22.12 21.48 14.73
CA GLU A 221 20.87 22.18 14.40
C GLU A 221 20.07 21.45 13.32
N ARG A 222 20.71 21.09 12.19
CA ARG A 222 20.03 20.39 11.08
C ARG A 222 19.51 19.02 11.50
N ILE A 223 20.34 18.25 12.22
CA ILE A 223 19.93 16.95 12.75
C ILE A 223 18.81 17.08 13.77
N THR A 224 18.87 18.10 14.65
CA THR A 224 17.77 18.41 15.59
C THR A 224 16.46 18.66 14.87
N ARG A 225 16.46 19.47 13.79
CA ARG A 225 15.25 19.77 13.01
C ARG A 225 14.67 18.50 12.37
N GLY A 226 15.52 17.68 11.76
CA GLY A 226 15.09 16.42 11.13
C GLY A 226 14.44 15.47 12.14
N VAL A 227 15.06 15.29 13.32
CA VAL A 227 14.52 14.44 14.39
C VAL A 227 13.23 15.03 14.99
N GLN A 228 13.19 16.34 15.24
CA GLN A 228 12.00 17.02 15.75
C GLN A 228 10.80 16.87 14.79
N ASN A 229 11.03 17.01 13.48
CA ASN A 229 10.00 16.82 12.47
C ASN A 229 9.37 15.40 12.55
N MET A 230 10.18 14.37 12.81
CA MET A 230 9.64 13.01 13.02
C MET A 230 8.80 12.93 14.30
N VAL A 231 9.25 13.54 15.40
CA VAL A 231 8.53 13.57 16.69
C VAL A 231 7.16 14.26 16.52
N ASP A 232 7.12 15.40 15.83
CA ASP A 232 5.91 16.21 15.63
C ASP A 232 4.83 15.45 14.84
N GLN A 233 5.24 14.49 14.01
CA GLN A 233 4.35 13.63 13.24
C GLN A 233 3.91 12.36 14.01
N GLY A 234 4.38 12.17 15.25
CA GLY A 234 4.06 10.99 16.06
C GLY A 234 4.91 9.76 15.73
N ALA A 235 6.09 9.94 15.13
CA ALA A 235 7.06 8.86 15.01
C ALA A 235 7.66 8.52 16.37
N THR A 236 7.84 7.22 16.62
CA THR A 236 8.48 6.71 17.85
C THR A 236 9.89 6.19 17.59
N HIS A 237 10.23 5.96 16.32
CA HIS A 237 11.53 5.49 15.87
C HIS A 237 11.94 6.23 14.60
N CYS A 238 13.20 6.65 14.54
CA CYS A 238 13.79 7.12 13.29
C CYS A 238 15.25 6.70 13.17
N ARG A 239 15.73 6.55 11.94
CA ARG A 239 17.12 6.26 11.61
C ARG A 239 17.60 7.21 10.52
N THR A 240 18.83 7.68 10.67
CA THR A 240 19.51 8.47 9.64
C THR A 240 20.87 7.88 9.31
N LEU A 241 21.30 7.98 8.06
CA LEU A 241 22.68 7.72 7.66
C LEU A 241 23.42 9.06 7.57
N ILE A 242 24.51 9.14 8.32
CA ILE A 242 25.33 10.34 8.47
C ILE A 242 26.63 10.11 7.73
N ASP A 243 27.06 11.07 6.92
CA ASP A 243 28.30 10.96 6.21
C ASP A 243 29.51 10.87 7.16
N ALA A 244 30.45 9.99 6.83
CA ALA A 244 31.80 10.00 7.40
C ALA A 244 32.82 9.63 6.31
N ASP A 245 33.80 10.50 6.11
CA ASP A 245 34.81 10.37 5.06
C ASP A 245 36.09 11.14 5.45
N SER A 246 37.08 11.19 4.55
CA SER A 246 38.34 11.91 4.79
C SER A 246 38.16 13.43 4.95
N THR A 247 37.06 14.01 4.44
CA THR A 247 36.78 15.45 4.49
C THR A 247 36.29 15.89 5.86
N ILE A 248 35.24 15.23 6.38
CA ILE A 248 34.61 15.61 7.66
C ILE A 248 34.92 14.65 8.81
N ARG A 249 35.64 13.55 8.53
CA ARG A 249 36.00 12.51 9.50
C ARG A 249 34.76 12.04 10.25
N THR A 250 34.79 12.09 11.58
CA THR A 250 33.70 11.67 12.48
C THR A 250 32.78 12.81 12.90
N LEU A 251 32.98 14.04 12.42
CA LEU A 251 32.28 15.24 12.92
C LEU A 251 30.76 15.11 12.84
N GLY A 252 30.24 14.59 11.72
CA GLY A 252 28.80 14.35 11.53
C GLY A 252 28.23 13.39 12.58
N VAL A 253 28.90 12.24 12.79
CA VAL A 253 28.45 11.22 13.74
C VAL A 253 28.51 11.74 15.18
N GLU A 254 29.53 12.53 15.52
CA GLU A 254 29.64 13.16 16.84
C GLU A 254 28.50 14.15 17.11
N ALA A 255 28.12 14.96 16.12
CA ALA A 255 26.95 15.84 16.22
C ALA A 255 25.65 15.04 16.34
N ALA A 256 25.49 13.97 15.57
CA ALA A 256 24.31 13.10 15.64
C ALA A 256 24.15 12.44 17.02
N LEU A 257 25.26 12.02 17.64
CA LEU A 257 25.28 11.44 19.00
C LEU A 257 24.85 12.45 20.07
N GLU A 258 25.17 13.73 19.89
CA GLU A 258 24.70 14.81 20.76
C GLU A 258 23.17 14.95 20.67
N VAL A 259 22.62 14.98 19.45
CA VAL A 259 21.17 15.04 19.23
C VAL A 259 20.48 13.80 19.78
N LYS A 260 21.06 12.60 19.58
CA LYS A 260 20.53 11.35 20.15
C LYS A 260 20.40 11.39 21.66
N LYS A 261 21.34 12.03 22.37
CA LYS A 261 21.21 12.25 23.83
C LYS A 261 20.06 13.21 24.16
N LYS A 262 19.92 14.31 23.41
CA LYS A 262 18.86 15.33 23.61
C LYS A 262 17.46 14.75 23.41
N PHE A 263 17.29 13.83 22.47
CA PHE A 263 15.99 13.25 22.09
C PHE A 263 15.66 11.90 22.75
N LYS A 264 16.54 11.40 23.63
CA LYS A 264 16.41 10.06 24.25
C LYS A 264 15.06 9.78 24.92
N SER A 265 14.39 10.80 25.46
CA SER A 265 13.08 10.67 26.11
C SER A 265 11.88 10.78 25.16
N GLN A 266 12.10 11.16 23.90
CA GLN A 266 11.03 11.48 22.93
C GLN A 266 10.93 10.44 21.81
N ILE A 267 12.07 9.94 21.30
CA ILE A 267 12.12 9.05 20.14
C ILE A 267 13.33 8.12 20.23
N HIS A 268 13.18 6.89 19.74
CA HIS A 268 14.31 5.99 19.52
C HIS A 268 15.02 6.39 18.22
N PHE A 269 16.16 7.08 18.36
CA PHE A 269 16.92 7.60 17.22
C PHE A 269 18.18 6.75 16.97
N GLU A 270 18.28 6.12 15.81
CA GLU A 270 19.46 5.38 15.36
C GLU A 270 20.28 6.17 14.36
N ILE A 271 21.61 6.02 14.47
CA ILE A 271 22.59 6.65 13.61
C ILE A 271 23.28 5.53 12.85
N GLY A 272 23.28 5.61 11.52
CA GLY A 272 24.19 4.84 10.69
C GLY A 272 25.18 5.74 9.96
N VAL A 273 26.14 5.12 9.29
CA VAL A 273 27.24 5.84 8.63
C VAL A 273 27.19 5.64 7.13
N GLN A 274 27.22 6.72 6.35
CA GLN A 274 27.21 6.68 4.89
C GLN A 274 28.62 6.87 4.29
N PRO A 275 29.11 5.93 3.46
CA PRO A 275 30.43 6.04 2.81
C PRO A 275 30.34 6.73 1.44
N LEU A 276 30.09 8.05 1.40
CA LEU A 276 29.91 8.76 0.11
C LEU A 276 31.16 8.81 -0.79
N GLN A 277 32.34 8.62 -0.22
CA GLN A 277 33.61 8.57 -0.95
C GLN A 277 34.05 7.13 -1.30
N GLY A 278 33.19 6.13 -1.03
CA GLY A 278 33.57 4.72 -1.14
C GLY A 278 34.32 4.22 0.09
N VAL A 279 34.76 2.97 0.04
CA VAL A 279 35.47 2.29 1.15
C VAL A 279 36.72 1.52 0.69
N LEU A 280 37.08 1.61 -0.60
CA LEU A 280 38.27 0.92 -1.11
C LEU A 280 39.56 1.69 -0.82
N GLU A 281 39.52 3.02 -0.82
CA GLU A 281 40.64 3.87 -0.45
C GLU A 281 40.89 3.84 1.06
N ASP A 282 42.16 3.64 1.45
CA ASP A 282 42.53 3.37 2.85
C ASP A 282 42.16 4.51 3.81
N GLU A 283 42.42 5.77 3.43
CA GLU A 283 42.12 6.94 4.26
C GLU A 283 40.61 7.09 4.51
N SER A 284 39.80 6.89 3.46
CA SER A 284 38.34 6.94 3.58
C SER A 284 37.81 5.78 4.40
N ARG A 285 38.34 4.57 4.17
CA ARG A 285 37.98 3.36 4.92
C ARG A 285 38.26 3.49 6.40
N GLU A 286 39.40 4.05 6.79
CA GLU A 286 39.75 4.24 8.21
C GLU A 286 38.77 5.18 8.92
N GLN A 287 38.42 6.31 8.30
CA GLN A 287 37.43 7.23 8.88
C GLN A 287 36.04 6.60 8.94
N PHE A 288 35.64 5.85 7.90
CA PHE A 288 34.37 5.14 7.86
C PHE A 288 34.29 4.05 8.94
N GLU A 289 35.31 3.23 9.11
CA GLU A 289 35.36 2.16 10.11
C GLU A 289 35.34 2.72 11.54
N LYS A 290 36.07 3.82 11.77
CA LYS A 290 36.05 4.57 13.03
C LYS A 290 34.66 5.14 13.31
N ALA A 291 34.04 5.82 12.34
CA ALA A 291 32.69 6.34 12.48
C ALA A 291 31.67 5.22 12.75
N CYS A 292 31.79 4.10 12.04
CA CYS A 292 30.96 2.92 12.25
C CYS A 292 31.04 2.46 13.69
N SER A 293 32.22 2.45 14.32
CA SER A 293 32.38 2.02 15.73
C SER A 293 31.54 2.83 16.72
N MET A 294 31.24 4.09 16.40
CA MET A 294 30.48 5.03 17.22
C MET A 294 28.96 5.01 16.93
N ALA A 295 28.56 4.48 15.78
CA ALA A 295 27.19 4.47 15.28
C ALA A 295 26.45 3.13 15.57
N ASP A 296 25.15 3.08 15.31
CA ASP A 296 24.32 1.88 15.49
C ASP A 296 24.33 0.97 14.24
N VAL A 297 24.44 1.55 13.05
CA VAL A 297 24.30 0.86 11.75
C VAL A 297 25.45 1.16 10.81
N VAL A 298 25.92 0.15 10.07
CA VAL A 298 26.91 0.30 9.00
C VAL A 298 26.18 0.58 7.70
N GLY A 299 26.43 1.72 7.05
CA GLY A 299 25.85 1.99 5.74
C GLY A 299 26.66 1.40 4.59
N GLY A 300 26.15 1.52 3.37
CA GLY A 300 26.87 1.14 2.17
C GLY A 300 26.38 1.87 0.94
N LEU A 301 27.27 2.02 -0.04
CA LEU A 301 27.02 2.66 -1.33
C LEU A 301 27.94 2.03 -2.40
N PRO A 302 27.72 0.75 -2.77
CA PRO A 302 28.53 0.01 -3.74
C PRO A 302 28.74 0.74 -5.07
N SER A 303 27.77 1.55 -5.49
CA SER A 303 27.85 2.34 -6.72
C SER A 303 29.03 3.32 -6.76
N LYS A 304 29.58 3.75 -5.60
CA LYS A 304 30.76 4.63 -5.53
C LYS A 304 32.07 3.96 -5.86
N ASP A 305 32.16 2.65 -5.66
CA ASP A 305 33.37 1.85 -5.90
C ASP A 305 33.27 1.01 -7.18
N ARG A 306 32.39 1.41 -8.11
CA ARG A 306 32.34 0.85 -9.47
C ARG A 306 33.71 1.08 -10.16
N PRO A 307 34.20 0.12 -10.97
CA PRO A 307 33.47 -1.04 -11.50
C PRO A 307 33.51 -2.30 -10.61
N THR A 308 33.99 -2.22 -9.36
CA THR A 308 34.08 -3.37 -8.44
C THR A 308 33.18 -3.21 -7.20
N PRO A 309 31.85 -3.05 -7.37
CA PRO A 309 30.92 -2.88 -6.24
C PRO A 309 30.91 -4.07 -5.27
N GLU A 310 31.28 -5.27 -5.73
CA GLU A 310 31.40 -6.47 -4.90
C GLU A 310 32.44 -6.32 -3.79
N LYS A 311 33.56 -5.63 -4.07
CA LYS A 311 34.61 -5.37 -3.07
C LYS A 311 34.15 -4.37 -2.02
N HIS A 312 33.33 -3.40 -2.40
CA HIS A 312 32.70 -2.49 -1.43
C HIS A 312 31.85 -3.27 -0.44
N LEU A 313 31.01 -4.18 -0.97
CA LEU A 313 30.17 -5.05 -0.14
C LEU A 313 31.02 -5.92 0.80
N ASP A 314 32.12 -6.51 0.31
CA ASP A 314 33.03 -7.29 1.15
C ASP A 314 33.57 -6.50 2.35
N VAL A 315 33.98 -5.24 2.13
CA VAL A 315 34.49 -4.37 3.18
C VAL A 315 33.42 -4.05 4.23
N ILE A 316 32.24 -3.59 3.81
CA ILE A 316 31.19 -3.20 4.76
C ILE A 316 30.62 -4.40 5.51
N MET A 317 30.52 -5.57 4.85
CA MET A 317 30.06 -6.82 5.47
C MET A 317 31.05 -7.29 6.54
N ARG A 318 32.36 -7.22 6.25
CA ARG A 318 33.41 -7.49 7.25
C ARG A 318 33.28 -6.56 8.46
N ILE A 319 33.20 -5.25 8.24
CA ILE A 319 33.09 -4.24 9.31
C ILE A 319 31.86 -4.52 10.18
N ALA A 320 30.70 -4.74 9.57
CA ALA A 320 29.47 -5.00 10.29
C ALA A 320 29.50 -6.31 11.09
N ARG A 321 30.13 -7.36 10.54
CA ARG A 321 30.34 -8.63 11.26
C ARG A 321 31.26 -8.45 12.46
N GLU A 322 32.41 -7.81 12.27
CA GLU A 322 33.41 -7.58 13.32
C GLU A 322 32.90 -6.68 14.44
N GLN A 323 32.11 -5.66 14.10
CA GLN A 323 31.52 -4.74 15.07
C GLN A 323 30.14 -5.20 15.59
N ASN A 324 29.64 -6.35 15.11
CA ASN A 324 28.31 -6.90 15.42
C ASN A 324 27.17 -5.87 15.21
N LYS A 325 27.09 -5.30 14.00
CA LYS A 325 26.11 -4.25 13.63
C LYS A 325 25.21 -4.70 12.48
N ARG A 326 24.08 -4.02 12.35
CA ARG A 326 23.19 -4.11 11.19
C ARG A 326 23.80 -3.35 10.01
N LEU A 327 23.31 -3.62 8.80
CA LEU A 327 23.66 -2.88 7.60
C LEU A 327 22.44 -2.28 6.90
N ASP A 328 22.57 -1.04 6.43
CA ASP A 328 21.64 -0.42 5.48
C ASP A 328 22.41 0.02 4.23
N VAL A 329 22.21 -0.68 3.11
CA VAL A 329 23.02 -0.50 1.90
C VAL A 329 22.17 0.10 0.80
N HIS A 330 22.59 1.26 0.29
CA HIS A 330 21.97 1.86 -0.90
C HIS A 330 22.32 1.05 -2.13
N VAL A 331 21.30 0.49 -2.76
CA VAL A 331 21.46 -0.37 -3.93
C VAL A 331 20.46 0.02 -5.00
N ASP A 332 20.87 -0.14 -6.26
CA ASP A 332 19.96 -0.07 -7.41
C ASP A 332 19.16 1.25 -7.49
N GLN A 333 19.85 2.39 -7.49
CA GLN A 333 19.24 3.73 -7.45
C GLN A 333 19.05 4.37 -8.83
N GLU A 334 19.40 3.69 -9.93
CA GLU A 334 19.42 4.30 -11.28
C GLU A 334 18.16 4.00 -12.10
N ASN A 335 17.13 3.37 -11.48
CA ASN A 335 15.92 2.91 -12.15
C ASN A 335 16.23 2.05 -13.40
N ASN A 336 17.28 1.22 -13.30
CA ASN A 336 17.85 0.47 -14.40
C ASN A 336 17.58 -1.05 -14.25
N PRO A 337 16.95 -1.73 -15.22
CA PRO A 337 16.69 -3.17 -15.14
C PRO A 337 17.96 -4.04 -15.15
N TYR A 338 19.11 -3.48 -15.53
CA TYR A 338 20.39 -4.20 -15.59
C TYR A 338 21.21 -4.09 -14.29
N GLU A 339 20.83 -3.23 -13.34
CA GLU A 339 21.44 -3.20 -12.01
C GLU A 339 21.11 -4.49 -11.26
N ASN A 340 22.10 -5.06 -10.55
CA ASN A 340 21.95 -6.32 -9.82
C ASN A 340 22.50 -6.21 -8.38
N GLU A 341 22.63 -5.00 -7.85
CA GLU A 341 23.23 -4.77 -6.54
C GLU A 341 22.34 -5.33 -5.42
N THR A 342 21.00 -5.28 -5.55
CA THR A 342 20.09 -5.93 -4.58
C THR A 342 20.31 -7.44 -4.50
N GLU A 343 20.46 -8.11 -5.66
CA GLU A 343 20.74 -9.54 -5.69
C GLU A 343 22.14 -9.85 -5.13
N MET A 344 23.14 -9.05 -5.50
CA MET A 344 24.51 -9.18 -5.01
C MET A 344 24.56 -9.03 -3.48
N LEU A 345 23.83 -8.06 -2.93
CA LEU A 345 23.71 -7.82 -1.50
C LEU A 345 23.12 -9.03 -0.77
N ALA A 346 22.07 -9.64 -1.31
CA ALA A 346 21.47 -10.83 -0.72
C ALA A 346 22.44 -12.03 -0.69
N ARG A 347 23.21 -12.22 -1.77
CA ARG A 347 24.24 -13.28 -1.82
C ARG A 347 25.36 -13.02 -0.80
N LYS A 348 25.85 -11.78 -0.72
CA LYS A 348 26.87 -11.38 0.25
C LYS A 348 26.39 -11.49 1.70
N THR A 349 25.10 -11.24 1.95
CA THR A 349 24.49 -11.43 3.27
C THR A 349 24.61 -12.89 3.73
N ILE A 350 24.31 -13.85 2.85
CA ILE A 350 24.46 -15.29 3.13
C ILE A 350 25.95 -15.66 3.28
N GLU A 351 26.80 -15.19 2.36
CA GLU A 351 28.24 -15.48 2.36
C GLU A 351 28.93 -15.08 3.67
N TYR A 352 28.52 -13.95 4.27
CA TYR A 352 29.10 -13.43 5.50
C TYR A 352 28.35 -13.86 6.78
N GLY A 353 27.26 -14.64 6.66
CA GLY A 353 26.46 -15.10 7.80
C GLY A 353 25.72 -13.97 8.52
N LEU A 354 25.21 -13.00 7.76
CA LEU A 354 24.57 -11.78 8.27
C LEU A 354 23.05 -11.79 8.06
N GLU A 355 22.45 -12.97 7.90
CA GLU A 355 21.02 -13.11 7.62
C GLU A 355 20.16 -12.48 8.72
N GLY A 356 19.16 -11.67 8.33
CA GLY A 356 18.29 -10.91 9.23
C GLY A 356 18.89 -9.59 9.74
N ARG A 357 20.09 -9.20 9.27
CA ARG A 357 20.80 -7.99 9.73
C ARG A 357 20.97 -6.91 8.66
N VAL A 358 20.56 -7.18 7.42
CA VAL A 358 20.86 -6.34 6.25
C VAL A 358 19.58 -5.79 5.63
N SER A 359 19.57 -4.49 5.32
CA SER A 359 18.54 -3.84 4.53
C SER A 359 19.09 -3.35 3.19
N ALA A 360 18.36 -3.61 2.12
CA ALA A 360 18.51 -2.95 0.83
C ALA A 360 17.72 -1.64 0.84
N VAL A 361 18.39 -0.50 0.76
CA VAL A 361 17.75 0.81 0.62
C VAL A 361 17.45 1.05 -0.87
N HIS A 362 16.21 1.42 -1.16
CA HIS A 362 15.56 1.61 -2.46
C HIS A 362 15.22 0.33 -3.24
N ALA A 363 16.21 -0.47 -3.63
CA ALA A 363 16.04 -1.69 -4.44
C ALA A 363 15.17 -1.48 -5.71
N ILE A 364 15.38 -0.35 -6.41
CA ILE A 364 14.47 0.10 -7.50
C ILE A 364 14.54 -0.86 -8.70
N SER A 365 15.75 -1.33 -9.05
CA SER A 365 15.96 -2.21 -10.21
C SER A 365 15.04 -3.43 -10.20
N VAL A 366 14.64 -3.93 -9.02
CA VAL A 366 13.77 -5.09 -8.93
C VAL A 366 12.45 -4.82 -9.64
N ALA A 367 11.84 -3.64 -9.45
CA ALA A 367 10.61 -3.27 -10.13
C ALA A 367 10.76 -3.15 -11.66
N ALA A 368 11.98 -2.87 -12.13
CA ALA A 368 12.34 -2.75 -13.54
C ALA A 368 12.48 -4.09 -14.26
N LYS A 369 12.72 -5.18 -13.52
CA LYS A 369 12.98 -6.51 -14.08
C LYS A 369 11.69 -7.24 -14.47
N PRO A 370 11.76 -8.23 -15.39
CA PRO A 370 10.63 -9.10 -15.70
C PRO A 370 10.04 -9.78 -14.45
N ALA A 371 8.74 -10.08 -14.47
CA ALA A 371 8.03 -10.63 -13.31
C ALA A 371 8.68 -11.90 -12.73
N ILE A 372 9.27 -12.77 -13.58
CA ILE A 372 9.94 -13.99 -13.13
C ILE A 372 11.24 -13.71 -12.38
N GLU A 373 11.99 -12.68 -12.81
CA GLU A 373 13.22 -12.24 -12.14
C GLU A 373 12.91 -11.54 -10.82
N GLN A 374 11.84 -10.74 -10.78
CA GLN A 374 11.32 -10.19 -9.52
C GLN A 374 11.07 -11.29 -8.52
N ASP A 375 10.29 -12.31 -8.89
CA ASP A 375 9.92 -13.40 -7.99
C ASP A 375 11.15 -14.19 -7.51
N ARG A 376 12.15 -14.39 -8.37
CA ARG A 376 13.42 -15.04 -8.03
C ARG A 376 14.23 -14.23 -7.03
N ILE A 377 14.39 -12.92 -7.26
CA ILE A 377 15.14 -12.02 -6.37
C ILE A 377 14.43 -11.88 -5.02
N ILE A 378 13.10 -11.75 -5.02
CA ILE A 378 12.31 -11.64 -3.78
C ILE A 378 12.43 -12.90 -2.92
N ARG A 379 12.45 -14.10 -3.52
CA ARG A 379 12.73 -15.34 -2.78
C ARG A 379 14.14 -15.34 -2.17
N LEU A 380 15.13 -14.91 -2.94
CA LEU A 380 16.51 -14.80 -2.42
C LEU A 380 16.61 -13.79 -1.25
N LEU A 381 15.93 -12.64 -1.33
CA LEU A 381 15.86 -11.68 -0.23
C LEU A 381 15.25 -12.30 1.02
N LYS A 382 14.17 -13.07 0.87
CA LYS A 382 13.54 -13.80 1.98
C LYS A 382 14.50 -14.81 2.60
N ASP A 383 15.16 -15.63 1.79
CA ASP A 383 16.08 -16.68 2.26
C ASP A 383 17.31 -16.07 2.96
N ALA A 384 17.81 -14.94 2.45
CA ALA A 384 18.90 -14.19 3.06
C ALA A 384 18.47 -13.35 4.28
N GLY A 385 17.16 -13.25 4.56
CA GLY A 385 16.63 -12.36 5.59
C GLY A 385 16.98 -10.88 5.37
N VAL A 386 17.07 -10.45 4.10
CA VAL A 386 17.32 -9.06 3.73
C VAL A 386 16.00 -8.30 3.68
N SER A 387 15.92 -7.20 4.43
CA SER A 387 14.79 -6.27 4.38
C SER A 387 14.92 -5.25 3.25
N VAL A 388 13.84 -4.60 2.86
CA VAL A 388 13.85 -3.51 1.88
C VAL A 388 13.34 -2.22 2.51
N ILE A 389 14.11 -1.15 2.43
CA ILE A 389 13.68 0.19 2.85
C ILE A 389 13.32 0.98 1.60
N VAL A 390 12.06 1.43 1.49
CA VAL A 390 11.58 2.23 0.36
C VAL A 390 11.42 3.69 0.75
N CYS A 391 11.89 4.59 -0.11
CA CYS A 391 11.80 6.05 0.05
C CYS A 391 11.04 6.63 -1.16
N PRO A 392 9.70 6.59 -1.17
CA PRO A 392 8.88 6.86 -2.36
C PRO A 392 9.22 8.16 -3.11
N SER A 393 9.32 9.30 -2.41
CA SER A 393 9.62 10.58 -3.07
C SER A 393 11.00 10.60 -3.70
N ALA A 394 12.02 10.12 -2.99
CA ALA A 394 13.38 10.05 -3.51
C ALA A 394 13.52 9.04 -4.65
N ALA A 395 12.83 7.91 -4.55
CA ALA A 395 12.87 6.90 -5.59
C ALA A 395 12.22 7.40 -6.89
N LEU A 396 11.10 8.15 -6.79
CA LEU A 396 10.42 8.73 -7.94
C LEU A 396 11.22 9.85 -8.63
N SER A 397 12.05 10.60 -7.91
CA SER A 397 12.88 11.67 -8.48
C SER A 397 14.16 11.16 -9.17
N MET A 398 14.47 9.87 -9.04
CA MET A 398 15.63 9.28 -9.70
C MET A 398 15.56 9.47 -11.21
N LYS A 399 16.74 9.70 -11.81
CA LYS A 399 16.86 9.97 -13.24
C LYS A 399 16.30 8.81 -14.05
N GLN A 400 15.32 9.08 -14.90
CA GLN A 400 14.83 8.11 -15.87
C GLN A 400 15.90 7.88 -16.94
N LEU A 401 16.12 6.61 -17.30
CA LEU A 401 17.00 6.25 -18.41
C LEU A 401 16.34 6.57 -19.75
N ASP A 402 17.16 6.91 -20.74
CA ASP A 402 16.71 7.09 -22.13
C ASP A 402 16.41 5.71 -22.75
N MET A 403 15.21 5.18 -22.46
CA MET A 403 14.76 3.86 -22.87
C MET A 403 13.35 3.94 -23.46
N GLN A 404 13.12 3.22 -24.57
CA GLN A 404 11.79 3.06 -25.18
C GLN A 404 11.18 1.72 -24.73
N GLY A 405 10.09 1.74 -23.97
CA GLY A 405 9.40 0.53 -23.48
C GLY A 405 8.34 0.85 -22.42
N PRO A 406 7.56 -0.13 -21.93
CA PRO A 406 6.66 0.12 -20.82
C PRO A 406 7.49 0.53 -19.59
N LEU A 407 7.36 1.80 -19.21
CA LEU A 407 8.04 2.35 -18.04
C LEU A 407 7.45 1.71 -16.78
N HIS A 408 8.32 1.20 -15.91
CA HIS A 408 7.96 0.73 -14.59
C HIS A 408 8.00 1.90 -13.60
N ASN A 409 7.37 1.70 -12.44
CA ASN A 409 7.50 2.68 -11.36
C ASN A 409 8.91 2.61 -10.75
N SER A 410 9.41 3.72 -10.24
CA SER A 410 10.73 3.82 -9.61
C SER A 410 10.69 3.42 -8.13
N ILE A 411 9.76 2.56 -7.71
CA ILE A 411 9.65 2.04 -6.33
C ILE A 411 9.72 0.52 -6.40
N ALA A 412 10.46 -0.10 -5.48
CA ALA A 412 10.52 -1.57 -5.35
C ALA A 412 9.10 -2.21 -5.36
N PRO A 413 8.95 -3.48 -5.76
CA PRO A 413 7.65 -4.14 -5.89
C PRO A 413 7.04 -4.50 -4.52
N VAL A 414 6.66 -3.49 -3.74
CA VAL A 414 6.20 -3.60 -2.34
C VAL A 414 5.11 -4.66 -2.15
N PRO A 415 4.03 -4.73 -2.97
CA PRO A 415 3.01 -5.77 -2.78
C PRO A 415 3.59 -7.18 -2.87
N LYS A 416 4.48 -7.44 -3.83
CA LYS A 416 5.13 -8.75 -3.97
C LYS A 416 6.07 -9.07 -2.81
N LEU A 417 6.84 -8.08 -2.35
CA LEU A 417 7.72 -8.23 -1.19
C LEU A 417 6.92 -8.61 0.07
N LEU A 418 5.83 -7.88 0.34
CA LEU A 418 4.95 -8.14 1.47
C LEU A 418 4.25 -9.50 1.38
N ASP A 419 3.79 -9.91 0.19
CA ASP A 419 3.14 -11.21 -0.02
C ASP A 419 4.12 -12.37 0.11
N ALA A 420 5.40 -12.17 -0.24
CA ALA A 420 6.46 -13.14 -0.01
C ALA A 420 6.90 -13.21 1.47
N GLY A 421 6.57 -12.20 2.28
CA GLY A 421 7.00 -12.08 3.68
C GLY A 421 8.42 -11.50 3.83
N VAL A 422 8.90 -10.74 2.84
CA VAL A 422 10.12 -9.93 2.99
C VAL A 422 9.76 -8.68 3.81
N PRO A 423 10.48 -8.36 4.90
CA PRO A 423 10.22 -7.14 5.65
C PRO A 423 10.46 -5.92 4.77
N VAL A 424 9.49 -5.01 4.75
CA VAL A 424 9.56 -3.74 4.04
C VAL A 424 9.38 -2.63 5.04
N TYR A 425 10.17 -1.55 4.90
CA TYR A 425 10.11 -0.39 5.77
C TYR A 425 10.03 0.90 4.96
N LEU A 426 9.51 1.97 5.57
CA LEU A 426 9.44 3.29 4.98
C LEU A 426 10.62 4.15 5.40
N GLY A 427 11.16 4.92 4.46
CA GLY A 427 12.10 6.00 4.70
C GLY A 427 11.68 7.28 3.97
N VAL A 428 12.31 8.38 4.34
CA VAL A 428 12.17 9.69 3.69
C VAL A 428 13.32 9.96 2.74
N ASP A 429 14.53 9.49 3.08
CA ASP A 429 15.79 9.83 2.41
C ASP A 429 16.22 11.30 2.66
N ASN A 430 16.38 12.10 1.62
CA ASN A 430 16.78 13.50 1.74
C ASN A 430 15.64 14.41 2.22
N VAL A 431 15.95 15.50 2.93
CA VAL A 431 14.97 16.51 3.40
C VAL A 431 15.50 17.91 3.12
N TYR A 432 14.83 18.68 2.25
CA TYR A 432 15.21 20.06 1.93
C TYR A 432 16.73 20.25 1.63
N ASP A 433 17.27 19.44 0.71
CA ASP A 433 18.68 19.52 0.32
C ASP A 433 18.86 19.66 -1.21
N PHE A 434 20.11 19.68 -1.68
CA PHE A 434 20.42 19.83 -3.11
C PHE A 434 20.00 18.65 -3.98
N PHE A 435 19.78 17.48 -3.39
CA PHE A 435 19.33 16.28 -4.07
C PHE A 435 17.81 16.27 -4.15
N MET A 436 17.13 16.55 -3.02
CA MET A 436 15.67 16.61 -2.89
C MET A 436 15.23 17.94 -2.26
N PRO A 437 15.06 19.01 -3.05
CA PRO A 437 14.81 20.34 -2.51
C PRO A 437 13.41 20.54 -1.94
N LEU A 438 12.45 19.67 -2.27
CA LEU A 438 11.04 19.80 -1.86
C LEU A 438 10.55 18.71 -0.90
N VAL A 439 11.35 17.68 -0.65
CA VAL A 439 10.96 16.64 0.31
C VAL A 439 11.04 17.23 1.71
N ASP A 440 9.93 17.20 2.43
CA ASP A 440 9.72 17.86 3.71
C ASP A 440 9.76 16.90 4.90
N GLY A 441 9.82 15.60 4.63
CA GLY A 441 9.80 14.54 5.62
C GLY A 441 8.42 14.19 6.16
N ASP A 442 7.33 14.53 5.48
CA ASP A 442 5.97 14.10 5.85
C ASP A 442 5.77 12.59 5.58
N LEU A 443 5.67 11.80 6.65
CA LEU A 443 5.50 10.34 6.60
C LEU A 443 4.13 9.92 6.10
N TRP A 444 3.09 10.75 6.24
CA TRP A 444 1.81 10.51 5.57
C TRP A 444 1.96 10.70 4.06
N PHE A 445 2.67 11.75 3.63
CA PHE A 445 2.92 11.98 2.21
C PHE A 445 3.68 10.81 1.59
N GLU A 446 4.77 10.35 2.22
CA GLU A 446 5.52 9.17 1.77
C GLU A 446 4.62 7.91 1.72
N SER A 447 3.82 7.68 2.77
CA SER A 447 2.87 6.55 2.82
C SER A 447 1.84 6.62 1.69
N ARG A 448 1.28 7.80 1.44
CA ARG A 448 0.31 8.03 0.37
C ARG A 448 0.94 7.80 -1.00
N LEU A 449 2.12 8.36 -1.22
CA LEU A 449 2.84 8.23 -2.49
C LEU A 449 3.15 6.76 -2.76
N LEU A 450 3.59 5.99 -1.76
CA LEU A 450 3.77 4.54 -1.86
C LEU A 450 2.48 3.82 -2.29
N MET A 451 1.35 4.11 -1.64
CA MET A 451 0.06 3.49 -1.97
C MET A 451 -0.38 3.80 -3.40
N GLU A 452 -0.27 5.06 -3.83
CA GLU A 452 -0.68 5.51 -5.16
C GLU A 452 0.24 4.96 -6.25
N ALA A 453 1.56 5.03 -6.03
CA ALA A 453 2.58 4.55 -6.95
C ALA A 453 2.51 3.02 -7.14
N CYS A 454 2.32 2.26 -6.06
CA CYS A 454 2.22 0.80 -6.12
C CYS A 454 0.80 0.28 -6.36
N ARG A 455 -0.21 1.16 -6.44
CA ARG A 455 -1.65 0.80 -6.52
C ARG A 455 -2.07 -0.16 -5.40
N PHE A 456 -1.55 0.08 -4.20
CA PHE A 456 -1.71 -0.78 -3.04
C PHE A 456 -2.47 -0.04 -1.93
N TYR A 457 -3.80 -0.09 -1.98
CA TYR A 457 -4.70 0.69 -1.11
C TYR A 457 -5.14 -0.05 0.17
N ASP A 458 -4.37 -1.04 0.62
CA ASP A 458 -4.62 -1.73 1.90
C ASP A 458 -4.08 -0.89 3.07
N LEU A 459 -4.91 0.04 3.57
CA LEU A 459 -4.53 0.95 4.65
C LEU A 459 -3.99 0.22 5.89
N LYS A 460 -4.50 -0.97 6.22
CA LYS A 460 -4.04 -1.71 7.40
C LYS A 460 -2.65 -2.28 7.19
N ARG A 461 -2.39 -2.91 6.04
CA ARG A 461 -1.05 -3.45 5.72
C ARG A 461 -0.02 -2.34 5.57
N VAL A 462 -0.37 -1.20 4.96
CA VAL A 462 0.54 -0.05 4.87
C VAL A 462 0.79 0.55 6.25
N ALA A 463 -0.25 0.74 7.08
CA ALA A 463 -0.06 1.25 8.44
C ALA A 463 0.82 0.31 9.30
N GLN A 464 0.73 -1.02 9.11
CA GLN A 464 1.64 -1.98 9.75
C GLN A 464 3.08 -1.81 9.26
N LEU A 465 3.29 -1.70 7.94
CA LEU A 465 4.61 -1.48 7.33
C LEU A 465 5.30 -0.24 7.92
N VAL A 466 4.60 0.89 7.95
CA VAL A 466 5.18 2.18 8.40
C VAL A 466 5.31 2.32 9.91
N CYS A 467 4.78 1.36 10.67
CA CYS A 467 4.89 1.29 12.14
C CYS A 467 5.75 0.09 12.59
N ASP A 468 6.26 -0.72 11.66
CA ASP A 468 7.06 -1.91 11.98
C ASP A 468 8.40 -1.46 12.58
N LYS A 469 8.72 -1.95 13.78
CA LYS A 469 9.93 -1.59 14.53
C LYS A 469 10.92 -2.75 14.63
N SER A 470 10.64 -3.87 13.96
CA SER A 470 11.43 -5.10 14.07
C SER A 470 12.86 -4.96 13.53
N GLY A 471 13.11 -3.99 12.66
CA GLY A 471 14.45 -3.64 12.19
C GLY A 471 15.22 -2.66 13.09
N PHE A 472 14.60 -2.11 14.15
CA PHE A 472 15.25 -1.28 15.17
C PHE A 472 15.76 -2.11 16.36
N GLY A 473 16.70 -1.53 17.10
CA GLY A 473 17.19 -2.09 18.37
C GLY A 473 18.35 -3.07 18.23
N ALA A 474 18.86 -3.49 19.40
CA ALA A 474 20.02 -4.35 19.48
C ALA A 474 19.76 -5.72 18.84
N LEU A 475 20.77 -6.25 18.16
CA LEU A 475 20.76 -7.62 17.66
C LEU A 475 20.65 -8.57 18.86
N SER A 476 19.69 -9.50 18.83
CA SER A 476 19.64 -10.59 19.81
C SER A 476 20.97 -11.35 19.76
N SER A 477 21.63 -11.51 20.90
CA SER A 477 22.71 -12.47 21.04
C SER A 477 22.16 -13.85 20.67
N ARG A 478 22.55 -14.37 19.49
CA ARG A 478 22.30 -15.76 19.12
C ARG A 478 23.23 -16.67 19.90
#